data_AF-A0A7W1U475-F1
#
_entry.id   AF-A0A7W1U475-F1
#
_cell.length_a   1.000
_cell.length_b   1.000
_cell.length_c   1.000
_cell.angle_alpha   90.00
_cell.angle_beta   90.00
_cell.angle_gamma   90.00
#
_symmetry.space_group_name_H-M   'P 1'
#
loop_
_entity.id
_entity.type
_entity.pdbx_description
1 polymer ?
#
loop_
_entity_poly.entity_id
_entity_poly.type
_entity_poly.pdbx_seq_one_letter_code
_entity_poly.pdbx_strand_id
1 'polypeptide(L)'
;MLTLADGKKDGKEFISMAPGYFPDVAPELWNDWKWQLKNRVTTLAQLEQHLVLSEEERAGVLLSGDKLALAITPHFFNLIERDNPDCPIRRQVVPRIEETWASPYDMADPCGEDSHMPVPGLVHRYPDRVLFLVTDRCASYCRYCTRSRVVSGVGEQELHTEFEAAFKYLEEHTEVRDVLLSGGDALLFSDARLEKILSRLRAIPHIEFLRIGTRVPIFLPQRITPELCAMLQKYHPLWMSVHVNHPRELTTEVRAGLERLANHGIPLGNQSVLLAGVNDNLETMKTLLHKLLMCRVRPYYLYQCDLITGSSHLRASVAKGIEIIEGLRGHTTGYAVPQFVIDAPGGGGKVPINPGYVLYHDNEKIVIRNYEGQIFEYPETGGDQSVQFAPQREYHDEYLYS
;
A
#
# COMPACT_ATOMS: atom_id res chain seq x y z
N MET A 1 20.15 21.65 14.45
CA MET A 1 20.53 20.37 15.09
C MET A 1 19.34 19.91 15.92
N LEU A 2 18.55 18.96 15.41
CA LEU A 2 17.53 18.29 16.21
C LEU A 2 18.24 17.15 16.95
N THR A 3 18.64 17.41 18.20
CA THR A 3 19.13 16.40 19.11
C THR A 3 17.97 15.48 19.48
N LEU A 4 17.96 14.26 18.94
CA LEU A 4 17.09 13.19 19.39
C LEU A 4 17.53 12.81 20.82
N ALA A 5 16.63 13.01 21.78
CA ALA A 5 16.89 12.69 23.17
C ALA A 5 17.17 11.18 23.36
N ASP A 6 18.30 10.89 24.01
CA ASP A 6 18.76 9.57 24.45
C ASP A 6 17.81 8.96 25.50
N GLY A 7 16.77 8.30 25.02
CA GLY A 7 16.04 7.27 25.72
C GLY A 7 15.62 6.25 24.68
N LYS A 8 15.73 4.94 24.98
CA LYS A 8 15.15 3.89 24.13
C LYS A 8 13.62 4.07 24.10
N LYS A 9 13.14 5.00 23.29
CA LYS A 9 11.73 5.15 22.94
C LYS A 9 11.39 3.93 22.11
N ASP A 10 10.33 3.22 22.47
CA ASP A 10 9.86 2.01 21.79
C ASP A 10 9.29 2.26 20.38
N GLY A 11 9.54 3.45 19.81
CA GLY A 11 9.11 3.86 18.48
C GLY A 11 7.61 4.14 18.34
N LYS A 12 6.82 4.05 19.40
CA LYS A 12 5.34 4.15 19.34
C LYS A 12 4.79 5.57 19.40
N GLU A 13 5.61 6.55 19.75
CA GLU A 13 5.18 7.95 19.78
C GLU A 13 4.75 8.46 18.39
N PHE A 14 3.72 9.30 18.36
CA PHE A 14 3.33 10.07 17.18
C PHE A 14 4.03 11.43 17.29
N ILE A 15 4.86 11.75 16.30
CA ILE A 15 5.69 12.96 16.33
C ILE A 15 5.39 13.77 15.08
N SER A 16 5.10 15.06 15.25
CA SER A 16 5.06 16.02 14.14
C SER A 16 6.49 16.35 13.74
N MET A 17 6.75 16.37 12.44
CA MET A 17 7.98 16.92 11.87
C MET A 17 7.73 18.28 11.21
N ALA A 18 6.58 18.90 11.44
CA ALA A 18 6.25 20.20 10.91
C ALA A 18 6.89 21.33 11.75
N PRO A 19 7.33 22.43 11.12
CA PRO A 19 7.46 22.64 9.68
C PRO A 19 8.79 22.10 9.10
N GLY A 20 9.65 21.50 9.92
CA GLY A 20 10.85 20.76 9.50
C GLY A 20 11.81 21.60 8.65
N TYR A 21 12.05 21.17 7.41
CA TYR A 21 12.94 21.87 6.47
C TYR A 21 12.35 23.17 5.89
N PHE A 22 11.11 23.54 6.25
CA PHE A 22 10.36 24.68 5.73
C PHE A 22 9.96 25.68 6.83
N PRO A 23 10.90 26.18 7.67
CA PRO A 23 10.59 26.94 8.88
C PRO A 23 9.85 28.27 8.64
N ASP A 24 10.02 28.87 7.46
CA ASP A 24 9.47 30.18 7.11
C ASP A 24 8.05 30.11 6.52
N VAL A 25 7.47 28.91 6.41
CA VAL A 25 6.11 28.72 5.86
C VAL A 25 5.08 29.00 6.94
N ALA A 26 4.17 29.94 6.65
CA ALA A 26 3.05 30.27 7.53
C ALA A 26 2.18 29.02 7.80
N PRO A 27 1.69 28.81 9.05
CA PRO A 27 0.88 27.64 9.40
C PRO A 27 -0.35 27.43 8.52
N GLU A 28 -0.97 28.51 8.05
CA GLU A 28 -2.16 28.48 7.18
C GLU A 28 -1.82 27.87 5.82
N LEU A 29 -0.66 28.20 5.26
CA LEU A 29 -0.15 27.62 4.02
C LEU A 29 0.30 26.17 4.22
N TRP A 30 0.97 25.88 5.34
CA TRP A 30 1.39 24.52 5.67
C TRP A 30 0.20 23.55 5.75
N ASN A 31 -0.92 24.01 6.31
CA ASN A 31 -2.14 23.25 6.45
C ASN A 31 -3.03 23.23 5.19
N ASP A 32 -2.67 23.98 4.13
CA ASP A 32 -3.35 23.90 2.84
C ASP A 32 -2.77 22.77 1.99
N TRP A 33 -3.60 21.76 1.72
CA TRP A 33 -3.21 20.61 0.89
C TRP A 33 -2.85 21.02 -0.55
N LYS A 34 -3.42 22.11 -1.07
CA LYS A 34 -3.08 22.64 -2.40
C LYS A 34 -1.70 23.25 -2.41
N TRP A 35 -1.32 23.97 -1.34
CA TRP A 35 0.03 24.49 -1.17
C TRP A 35 1.05 23.35 -1.11
N GLN A 36 0.77 22.30 -0.34
CA GLN A 36 1.63 21.10 -0.26
C GLN A 36 1.85 20.46 -1.64
N LEU A 37 0.80 20.34 -2.47
CA LEU A 37 0.92 19.79 -3.83
C LEU A 37 1.67 20.71 -4.80
N LYS A 38 1.49 22.02 -4.68
CA LYS A 38 2.19 23.03 -5.52
C LYS A 38 3.68 23.11 -5.19
N ASN A 39 4.06 22.86 -3.94
CA ASN A 39 5.44 22.98 -3.45
C ASN A 39 6.13 21.61 -3.27
N ARG A 40 5.73 20.60 -4.05
CA ARG A 40 6.44 19.32 -4.04
C ARG A 40 7.89 19.51 -4.46
N VAL A 41 8.77 18.74 -3.82
CA VAL A 41 10.17 18.62 -4.22
C VAL A 41 10.23 17.69 -5.44
N THR A 42 10.62 18.25 -6.59
CA THR A 42 10.56 17.55 -7.89
C THR A 42 11.89 17.56 -8.66
N THR A 43 12.92 18.24 -8.16
CA THR A 43 14.22 18.36 -8.85
C THR A 43 15.39 17.99 -7.94
N LEU A 44 16.51 17.59 -8.55
CA LEU A 44 17.76 17.32 -7.84
C LEU A 44 18.20 18.52 -6.99
N ALA A 45 18.15 19.73 -7.56
CA ALA A 45 18.55 20.95 -6.86
C ALA A 45 17.72 21.20 -5.59
N GLN A 46 16.41 20.92 -5.63
CA GLN A 46 15.54 21.03 -4.46
C GLN A 46 15.84 19.95 -3.41
N LEU A 47 16.23 18.73 -3.82
CA LEU A 47 16.70 17.71 -2.88
C LEU A 47 17.98 18.16 -2.16
N GLU A 48 18.97 18.63 -2.93
CA GLU A 48 20.29 19.04 -2.43
C GLU A 48 20.24 20.30 -1.54
N GLN A 49 19.17 21.10 -1.63
CA GLN A 49 18.93 22.21 -0.69
C GLN A 49 18.75 21.73 0.76
N HIS A 50 18.21 20.52 0.94
CA HIS A 50 17.80 20.04 2.26
C HIS A 50 18.50 18.75 2.69
N LEU A 51 18.96 17.93 1.75
CA LEU A 51 19.54 16.61 1.98
C LEU A 51 21.01 16.57 1.58
N VAL A 52 21.79 15.77 2.30
CA VAL A 52 23.07 15.27 1.79
C VAL A 52 22.75 13.99 1.03
N LEU A 53 22.88 14.03 -0.30
CA LEU A 53 22.59 12.88 -1.16
C LEU A 53 23.81 11.96 -1.27
N SER A 54 23.57 10.66 -1.27
CA SER A 54 24.60 9.68 -1.65
C SER A 54 24.89 9.74 -3.15
N GLU A 55 26.00 9.15 -3.58
CA GLU A 55 26.32 9.04 -5.01
C GLU A 55 25.22 8.29 -5.77
N GLU A 56 24.66 7.24 -5.16
CA GLU A 56 23.57 6.43 -5.72
C GLU A 56 22.26 7.22 -5.86
N GLU A 57 21.91 8.06 -4.87
CA GLU A 57 20.71 8.90 -4.94
C GLU A 57 20.85 9.98 -6.00
N ARG A 58 22.01 10.66 -6.05
CA ARG A 58 22.27 11.69 -7.04
C ARG A 58 22.28 11.10 -8.45
N ALA A 59 22.95 9.97 -8.65
CA ALA A 59 22.94 9.23 -9.91
C ALA A 59 21.54 8.74 -10.26
N GLY A 60 20.77 8.24 -9.29
CA GLY A 60 19.39 7.83 -9.46
C GLY A 60 18.50 8.94 -10.00
N VAL A 61 18.54 10.13 -9.41
CA VAL A 61 17.74 11.27 -9.88
C VAL A 61 18.13 11.70 -11.30
N LEU A 62 19.41 11.58 -11.67
CA LEU A 62 19.90 11.96 -13.00
C LEU A 62 19.63 10.89 -14.09
N LEU A 63 19.69 9.61 -13.72
CA LEU A 63 19.76 8.49 -14.66
C LEU A 63 18.50 7.60 -14.68
N SER A 64 17.63 7.68 -13.67
CA SER A 64 16.36 6.93 -13.67
C SER A 64 15.38 7.37 -14.76
N GLY A 65 15.63 8.52 -15.41
CA GLY A 65 14.91 9.01 -16.58
C GLY A 65 13.42 9.15 -16.31
N ASP A 66 12.62 8.72 -17.28
CA ASP A 66 11.15 8.83 -17.27
C ASP A 66 10.45 7.61 -16.64
N LYS A 67 11.16 6.76 -15.88
CA LYS A 67 10.55 5.57 -15.26
C LYS A 67 9.45 5.90 -14.25
N LEU A 68 9.69 6.92 -13.44
CA LEU A 68 8.74 7.42 -12.44
C LEU A 68 9.19 8.80 -11.96
N ALA A 69 8.31 9.78 -12.01
CA ALA A 69 8.65 11.14 -11.64
C ALA A 69 9.10 11.25 -10.17
N LEU A 70 10.06 12.15 -9.91
CA LEU A 70 10.35 12.62 -8.56
C LEU A 70 9.29 13.65 -8.16
N ALA A 71 8.51 13.34 -7.11
CA ALA A 71 7.67 14.32 -6.45
C ALA A 71 7.43 13.90 -5.00
N ILE A 72 7.77 14.78 -4.06
CA ILE A 72 7.60 14.54 -2.62
C ILE A 72 6.91 15.75 -2.00
N THR A 73 5.80 15.58 -1.29
CA THR A 73 5.14 16.68 -0.57
C THR A 73 6.04 17.22 0.54
N PRO A 74 6.01 18.53 0.86
CA PRO A 74 6.74 19.07 1.98
C PRO A 74 6.48 18.33 3.31
N HIS A 75 5.22 17.92 3.57
CA HIS A 75 4.87 17.12 4.74
C HIS A 75 5.68 15.81 4.81
N PHE A 76 5.64 14.99 3.75
CA PHE A 76 6.34 13.72 3.76
C PHE A 76 7.86 13.89 3.69
N PHE A 77 8.33 14.94 3.02
CA PHE A 77 9.73 15.29 2.92
C PHE A 77 10.36 15.55 4.30
N ASN A 78 9.63 16.17 5.23
CA ASN A 78 10.12 16.40 6.60
C ASN A 78 10.38 15.13 7.41
N LEU A 79 9.90 13.97 6.96
CA LEU A 79 10.20 12.69 7.61
C LEU A 79 11.58 12.15 7.25
N ILE A 80 12.21 12.71 6.21
CA ILE A 80 13.51 12.29 5.70
C ILE A 80 14.64 12.81 6.61
N GLU A 81 15.51 11.89 7.03
CA GLU A 81 16.77 12.26 7.67
C GLU A 81 17.76 12.82 6.65
N ARG A 82 18.34 13.98 6.96
CA ARG A 82 19.25 14.73 6.08
C ARG A 82 20.47 13.93 5.66
N ASP A 83 21.14 13.32 6.64
CA ASP A 83 22.51 12.78 6.51
C ASP A 83 22.57 11.24 6.52
N ASN A 84 21.41 10.57 6.51
CA ASN A 84 21.32 9.11 6.57
C ASN A 84 20.78 8.52 5.26
N PRO A 85 21.62 7.98 4.38
CA PRO A 85 21.18 7.37 3.12
C PRO A 85 20.37 6.07 3.33
N ASP A 86 20.54 5.40 4.48
CA ASP A 86 19.78 4.22 4.86
C ASP A 86 18.44 4.56 5.53
N CYS A 87 18.05 5.84 5.54
CA CYS A 87 16.77 6.26 6.08
C CYS A 87 15.61 5.51 5.37
N PRO A 88 14.76 4.78 6.11
CA PRO A 88 13.70 3.95 5.53
C PRO A 88 12.61 4.78 4.83
N ILE A 89 12.52 6.08 5.14
CA ILE A 89 11.62 7.00 4.44
C ILE A 89 12.20 7.41 3.08
N ARG A 90 13.51 7.70 3.02
CA ARG A 90 14.19 8.10 1.76
C ARG A 90 14.09 7.03 0.70
N ARG A 91 14.37 5.78 1.09
CA ARG A 91 14.31 4.59 0.22
C ARG A 91 12.96 4.41 -0.48
N GLN A 92 11.89 5.02 0.05
CA GLN A 92 10.56 4.93 -0.53
C GLN A 92 10.24 5.99 -1.57
N VAL A 93 10.96 7.13 -1.60
CA VAL A 93 10.57 8.30 -2.41
C VAL A 93 11.73 9.01 -3.14
N VAL A 94 12.97 8.84 -2.71
CA VAL A 94 14.15 9.41 -3.39
C VAL A 94 14.68 8.37 -4.40
N PRO A 95 14.79 8.71 -5.70
CA PRO A 95 15.31 7.80 -6.70
C PRO A 95 16.74 7.35 -6.38
N ARG A 96 17.06 6.09 -6.66
CA ARG A 96 18.45 5.58 -6.58
C ARG A 96 18.87 4.90 -7.88
N ILE A 97 20.18 4.80 -8.11
CA ILE A 97 20.72 4.24 -9.35
C ILE A 97 20.30 2.79 -9.58
N GLU A 98 20.02 2.05 -8.52
CA GLU A 98 19.54 0.66 -8.57
C GLU A 98 18.20 0.52 -9.30
N GLU A 99 17.43 1.60 -9.44
CA GLU A 99 16.23 1.61 -10.26
C GLU A 99 16.51 1.47 -11.75
N THR A 100 17.74 1.73 -12.19
CA THR A 100 18.16 1.51 -13.58
C THR A 100 18.51 0.04 -13.86
N TRP A 101 18.73 -0.76 -12.82
CA TRP A 101 19.11 -2.16 -12.96
C TRP A 101 17.94 -2.98 -13.50
N ALA A 102 18.24 -3.91 -14.40
CA ALA A 102 17.28 -4.87 -14.90
C ALA A 102 17.44 -6.20 -14.16
N SER A 103 16.33 -6.75 -13.66
CA SER A 103 16.27 -8.15 -13.20
C SER A 103 15.71 -9.03 -14.31
N PRO A 104 16.16 -10.28 -14.47
CA PRO A 104 15.50 -11.24 -15.38
C PRO A 104 14.05 -11.57 -14.98
N TYR A 105 13.65 -11.22 -13.75
CA TYR A 105 12.30 -11.44 -13.23
C TYR A 105 11.41 -10.19 -13.33
N ASP A 106 11.94 -9.04 -13.76
CA ASP A 106 11.18 -7.81 -13.79
C ASP A 106 10.08 -7.87 -14.87
N MET A 107 8.91 -7.34 -14.53
CA MET A 107 7.73 -7.28 -15.38
C MET A 107 7.23 -5.84 -15.41
N ALA A 108 6.76 -5.40 -16.59
CA ALA A 108 6.11 -4.09 -16.71
C ALA A 108 4.76 -4.07 -15.97
N ASP A 109 3.96 -5.13 -16.12
CA ASP A 109 2.67 -5.31 -15.46
C ASP A 109 2.62 -6.66 -14.72
N PRO A 110 3.29 -6.77 -13.54
CA PRO A 110 3.35 -8.02 -12.79
C PRO A 110 1.96 -8.49 -12.31
N CYS A 111 1.06 -7.53 -12.06
CA CYS A 111 -0.29 -7.80 -11.55
C CYS A 111 -1.30 -8.16 -12.64
N GLY A 112 -0.90 -8.10 -13.93
CA GLY A 112 -1.75 -8.37 -15.09
C GLY A 112 -2.96 -7.44 -15.16
N GLU A 113 -2.83 -6.18 -14.75
CA GLU A 113 -3.94 -5.24 -14.78
C GLU A 113 -4.41 -4.94 -16.21
N ASP A 114 -3.49 -4.83 -17.16
CA ASP A 114 -3.78 -4.45 -18.54
C ASP A 114 -4.53 -5.57 -19.28
N SER A 115 -4.16 -6.83 -19.04
CA SER A 115 -4.84 -8.00 -19.63
C SER A 115 -6.24 -8.26 -19.06
N HIS A 116 -6.53 -7.73 -17.86
CA HIS A 116 -7.83 -7.86 -17.20
C HIS A 116 -8.65 -6.55 -17.30
N MET A 117 -8.38 -5.71 -18.29
CA MET A 117 -9.02 -4.40 -18.46
C MET A 117 -10.11 -4.45 -19.56
N PRO A 118 -11.36 -4.86 -19.27
CA PRO A 118 -12.43 -4.94 -20.28
C PRO A 118 -12.75 -3.59 -20.93
N VAL A 119 -12.56 -2.48 -20.21
CA VAL A 119 -12.66 -1.12 -20.74
C VAL A 119 -11.55 -0.25 -20.14
N PRO A 120 -11.01 0.75 -20.87
CA PRO A 120 -9.90 1.56 -20.39
C PRO A 120 -10.15 2.17 -19.00
N GLY A 121 -9.27 1.86 -18.05
CA GLY A 121 -9.32 2.31 -16.67
C GLY A 121 -10.16 1.44 -15.73
N LEU A 122 -10.80 0.36 -16.19
CA LEU A 122 -11.54 -0.56 -15.33
C LEU A 122 -10.95 -1.98 -15.45
N VAL A 123 -10.39 -2.48 -14.35
CA VAL A 123 -9.78 -3.82 -14.28
C VAL A 123 -10.75 -4.77 -13.57
N HIS A 124 -11.17 -5.83 -14.26
CA HIS A 124 -12.06 -6.87 -13.75
C HIS A 124 -11.34 -8.23 -13.73
N ARG A 125 -10.59 -8.46 -12.65
CA ARG A 125 -9.76 -9.67 -12.47
C ARG A 125 -10.45 -10.76 -11.65
N TYR A 126 -11.26 -10.36 -10.68
CA TYR A 126 -11.93 -11.27 -9.76
C TYR A 126 -13.43 -11.30 -10.07
N PRO A 127 -14.14 -12.41 -9.77
CA PRO A 127 -15.52 -12.58 -10.23
C PRO A 127 -16.52 -11.51 -9.81
N ASP A 128 -16.33 -10.88 -8.66
CA ASP A 128 -17.36 -10.06 -8.00
C ASP A 128 -16.92 -8.61 -7.74
N ARG A 129 -15.74 -8.21 -8.24
CA ARG A 129 -15.16 -6.91 -7.90
C ARG A 129 -14.21 -6.37 -8.94
N VAL A 130 -14.18 -5.05 -9.03
CA VAL A 130 -13.37 -4.31 -10.00
C VAL A 130 -12.43 -3.32 -9.32
N LEU A 131 -11.36 -3.00 -10.03
CA LEU A 131 -10.43 -1.91 -9.72
C LEU A 131 -10.65 -0.80 -10.76
N PHE A 132 -11.11 0.36 -10.32
CA PHE A 132 -11.38 1.51 -11.16
C PHE A 132 -10.24 2.53 -11.04
N LEU A 133 -9.37 2.58 -12.04
CA LEU A 133 -8.25 3.51 -12.15
C LEU A 133 -8.78 4.86 -12.65
N VAL A 134 -8.93 5.83 -11.74
CA VAL A 134 -9.58 7.11 -12.05
C VAL A 134 -8.59 8.24 -12.36
N THR A 135 -7.32 8.09 -11.98
CA THR A 135 -6.26 9.09 -12.19
C THR A 135 -4.89 8.43 -12.23
N ASP A 136 -3.92 9.07 -12.88
CA ASP A 136 -2.50 8.72 -12.94
C ASP A 136 -1.64 9.49 -11.91
N ARG A 137 -2.20 10.45 -11.17
CA ARG A 137 -1.44 11.33 -10.28
C ARG A 137 -1.45 10.86 -8.83
N CYS A 138 -0.31 11.03 -8.17
CA CYS A 138 -0.12 10.81 -6.72
C CYS A 138 0.40 12.07 -6.04
N ALA A 139 0.11 12.22 -4.73
CA ALA A 139 0.67 13.30 -3.92
C ALA A 139 2.21 13.21 -3.87
N SER A 140 2.72 12.00 -3.73
CA SER A 140 4.14 11.66 -3.88
C SER A 140 4.27 10.30 -4.55
N TYR A 141 5.41 10.03 -5.18
CA TYR A 141 5.62 8.80 -5.95
C TYR A 141 6.50 7.81 -5.20
N CYS A 142 5.96 6.62 -4.94
CA CYS A 142 6.66 5.52 -4.29
C CYS A 142 7.65 4.88 -5.27
N ARG A 143 8.93 4.69 -4.90
CA ARG A 143 9.94 4.03 -5.76
C ARG A 143 9.72 2.52 -5.97
N TYR A 144 8.65 1.97 -5.40
CA TYR A 144 8.16 0.59 -5.55
C TYR A 144 6.71 0.57 -6.08
N CYS A 145 6.30 1.59 -6.85
CA CYS A 145 4.95 1.69 -7.37
C CYS A 145 4.66 0.59 -8.42
N THR A 146 3.67 -0.26 -8.15
CA THR A 146 3.21 -1.34 -9.05
C THR A 146 2.69 -0.84 -10.40
N ARG A 147 2.33 0.44 -10.45
CA ARG A 147 1.79 1.11 -11.64
C ARG A 147 2.75 2.14 -12.22
N SER A 148 4.05 2.07 -11.92
CA SER A 148 5.05 3.02 -12.43
C SER A 148 4.98 3.21 -13.95
N ARG A 149 4.61 2.15 -14.69
CA ARG A 149 4.39 2.20 -16.15
C ARG A 149 3.31 3.20 -16.62
N VAL A 150 2.26 3.45 -15.83
CA VAL A 150 1.05 4.21 -16.24
C VAL A 150 0.75 5.41 -15.34
N VAL A 151 1.44 5.55 -14.20
CA VAL A 151 1.26 6.68 -13.28
C VAL A 151 2.33 7.74 -13.51
N SER A 152 2.16 8.87 -12.84
CA SER A 152 3.06 10.02 -12.83
C SER A 152 3.09 10.88 -14.09
N GLY A 153 2.58 10.36 -15.21
CA GLY A 153 2.57 11.04 -16.50
C GLY A 153 3.98 11.23 -17.09
N VAL A 154 4.93 10.44 -16.60
CA VAL A 154 6.23 10.21 -17.22
C VAL A 154 6.30 8.72 -17.56
N GLY A 155 6.86 8.39 -18.72
CA GLY A 155 6.81 7.04 -19.28
C GLY A 155 6.07 7.01 -20.61
N GLU A 156 6.17 5.89 -21.31
CA GLU A 156 5.60 5.73 -22.66
C GLU A 156 4.09 5.42 -22.65
N GLN A 157 3.58 4.86 -21.54
CA GLN A 157 2.19 4.43 -21.43
C GLN A 157 1.39 5.43 -20.59
N GLU A 158 0.33 5.98 -21.18
CA GLU A 158 -0.60 6.87 -20.50
C GLU A 158 -1.80 6.08 -19.95
N LEU A 159 -2.21 6.37 -18.71
CA LEU A 159 -3.49 5.88 -18.20
C LEU A 159 -4.64 6.63 -18.86
N HIS A 160 -5.40 5.94 -19.71
CA HIS A 160 -6.64 6.43 -20.27
C HIS A 160 -7.83 5.80 -19.54
N THR A 161 -8.71 6.63 -18.98
CA THR A 161 -9.93 6.18 -18.28
C THR A 161 -11.18 6.62 -19.05
N GLU A 162 -11.94 5.65 -19.55
CA GLU A 162 -13.24 5.90 -20.19
C GLU A 162 -14.38 5.78 -19.16
N PHE A 163 -14.67 6.88 -18.46
CA PHE A 163 -15.63 6.88 -17.35
C PHE A 163 -17.02 6.35 -17.73
N GLU A 164 -17.60 6.81 -18.85
CA GLU A 164 -18.94 6.36 -19.25
C GLU A 164 -18.96 4.90 -19.72
N ALA A 165 -17.90 4.43 -20.38
CA ALA A 165 -17.77 3.02 -20.74
C ALA A 165 -17.65 2.14 -19.48
N ALA A 166 -16.88 2.59 -18.48
CA ALA A 166 -16.76 1.92 -17.19
C ALA A 166 -18.10 1.89 -16.43
N PHE A 167 -18.86 2.99 -16.38
CA PHE A 167 -20.18 2.99 -15.75
C PHE A 167 -21.15 2.06 -16.47
N LYS A 168 -21.17 2.06 -17.80
CA LYS A 168 -22.00 1.16 -18.59
C LYS A 168 -21.64 -0.31 -18.33
N TYR A 169 -20.35 -0.63 -18.30
CA TYR A 169 -19.88 -1.97 -17.95
C TYR A 169 -20.39 -2.40 -16.58
N LEU A 170 -20.29 -1.52 -15.58
CA LEU A 170 -20.78 -1.82 -14.23
C LEU A 170 -22.30 -1.95 -14.15
N GLU A 171 -23.06 -1.26 -15.00
CA GLU A 171 -24.51 -1.43 -15.06
C GLU A 171 -24.93 -2.78 -15.67
N GLU A 172 -24.14 -3.29 -16.63
CA GLU A 172 -24.39 -4.55 -17.34
C GLU A 172 -23.93 -5.78 -16.53
N HIS A 173 -22.86 -5.65 -15.74
CA HIS A 173 -22.20 -6.74 -15.00
C HIS A 173 -22.67 -6.85 -13.55
N THR A 174 -23.87 -7.40 -13.35
CA THR A 174 -24.55 -7.47 -12.04
C THR A 174 -23.88 -8.35 -10.99
N GLU A 175 -22.91 -9.18 -11.36
CA GLU A 175 -22.05 -9.94 -10.45
C GLU A 175 -21.08 -9.04 -9.67
N VAL A 176 -20.80 -7.83 -10.16
CA VAL A 176 -19.87 -6.88 -9.55
C VAL A 176 -20.52 -6.15 -8.38
N ARG A 177 -20.18 -6.55 -7.16
CA ARG A 177 -20.72 -5.95 -5.92
C ARG A 177 -19.77 -4.95 -5.24
N ASP A 178 -18.48 -4.97 -5.60
CA ASP A 178 -17.41 -4.19 -4.97
C ASP A 178 -16.58 -3.41 -5.99
N VAL A 179 -16.57 -2.08 -5.84
CA VAL A 179 -15.78 -1.17 -6.70
C VAL A 179 -14.70 -0.47 -5.89
N LEU A 180 -13.44 -0.71 -6.24
CA LEU A 180 -12.27 -0.05 -5.65
C LEU A 180 -11.77 1.09 -6.53
N LEU A 181 -11.94 2.34 -6.09
CA LEU A 181 -11.34 3.51 -6.72
C LEU A 181 -9.85 3.57 -6.39
N SER A 182 -9.02 3.70 -7.42
CA SER A 182 -7.56 3.67 -7.34
C SER A 182 -6.94 4.34 -8.59
N GLY A 183 -5.72 3.93 -8.98
CA GLY A 183 -4.91 4.53 -10.02
C GLY A 183 -3.59 4.98 -9.43
N GLY A 184 -3.32 6.28 -9.55
CA GLY A 184 -2.43 7.00 -8.66
C GLY A 184 -3.08 7.16 -7.28
N ASP A 185 -3.81 8.25 -7.06
CA ASP A 185 -4.55 8.45 -5.80
C ASP A 185 -5.85 9.25 -5.99
N ALA A 186 -7.00 8.60 -5.80
CA ALA A 186 -8.32 9.19 -6.02
C ALA A 186 -8.62 10.38 -5.09
N LEU A 187 -7.97 10.48 -3.92
CA LEU A 187 -8.17 11.59 -2.99
C LEU A 187 -7.49 12.90 -3.44
N LEU A 188 -6.72 12.89 -4.53
CA LEU A 188 -6.23 14.12 -5.15
C LEU A 188 -7.30 14.93 -5.89
N PHE A 189 -8.42 14.29 -6.24
CA PHE A 189 -9.53 15.01 -6.84
C PHE A 189 -10.11 16.04 -5.88
N SER A 190 -10.70 17.10 -6.45
CA SER A 190 -11.58 17.99 -5.70
C SER A 190 -12.76 17.19 -5.14
N ASP A 191 -13.32 17.64 -4.02
CA ASP A 191 -14.47 16.99 -3.39
C ASP A 191 -15.61 16.80 -4.40
N ALA A 192 -15.91 17.83 -5.21
CA ALA A 192 -16.96 17.77 -6.22
C ALA A 192 -16.71 16.71 -7.32
N ARG A 193 -15.46 16.54 -7.77
CA ARG A 193 -15.13 15.52 -8.79
C ARG A 193 -15.24 14.12 -8.19
N LEU A 194 -14.75 13.93 -6.97
CA LEU A 194 -14.86 12.65 -6.27
C LEU A 194 -16.33 12.30 -5.96
N GLU A 195 -17.12 13.27 -5.48
CA GLU A 195 -18.55 13.12 -5.19
C GLU A 195 -19.33 12.72 -6.45
N LYS A 196 -19.01 13.30 -7.62
CA LYS A 196 -19.63 12.90 -8.90
C LYS A 196 -19.43 11.41 -9.22
N ILE A 197 -18.23 10.88 -9.01
CA ILE A 197 -17.91 9.47 -9.26
C ILE A 197 -18.64 8.59 -8.24
N LEU A 198 -18.53 8.90 -6.94
CA LEU A 198 -19.16 8.12 -5.87
C LEU A 198 -20.69 8.10 -6.01
N SER A 199 -21.29 9.25 -6.35
CA SER A 199 -22.73 9.35 -6.60
C SER A 199 -23.17 8.52 -7.80
N ARG A 200 -22.37 8.48 -8.88
CA ARG A 200 -22.69 7.67 -10.06
C ARG A 200 -22.61 6.18 -9.75
N LEU A 201 -21.60 5.75 -9.01
CA LEU A 201 -21.45 4.36 -8.58
C LEU A 201 -22.57 3.94 -7.61
N ARG A 202 -22.96 4.79 -6.66
CA ARG A 202 -24.07 4.50 -5.75
C ARG A 202 -25.44 4.45 -6.39
N ALA A 203 -25.61 5.01 -7.58
CA ALA A 203 -26.84 4.89 -8.33
C ALA A 203 -27.04 3.48 -8.93
N ILE A 204 -26.00 2.64 -8.98
CA ILE A 204 -26.06 1.28 -9.53
C ILE A 204 -26.52 0.32 -8.42
N PRO A 205 -27.73 -0.29 -8.50
CA PRO A 205 -28.37 -0.93 -7.34
C PRO A 205 -27.65 -2.17 -6.78
N HIS A 206 -26.94 -2.93 -7.60
CA HIS A 206 -26.27 -4.16 -7.19
C HIS A 206 -24.87 -3.93 -6.60
N ILE A 207 -24.34 -2.69 -6.65
CA ILE A 207 -23.07 -2.35 -6.02
C ILE A 207 -23.29 -2.14 -4.51
N GLU A 208 -22.82 -3.11 -3.74
CA GLU A 208 -23.05 -3.15 -2.30
C GLU A 208 -22.12 -2.20 -1.55
N PHE A 209 -20.83 -2.19 -1.86
CA PHE A 209 -19.87 -1.32 -1.18
C PHE A 209 -18.83 -0.74 -2.12
N LEU A 210 -18.37 0.46 -1.76
CA LEU A 210 -17.33 1.18 -2.44
C LEU A 210 -16.07 1.16 -1.59
N ARG A 211 -14.92 1.19 -2.24
CA ARG A 211 -13.62 1.27 -1.56
C ARG A 211 -12.73 2.30 -2.21
N ILE A 212 -11.86 2.93 -1.43
CA ILE A 212 -10.82 3.83 -1.93
C ILE A 212 -9.46 3.31 -1.49
N GLY A 213 -8.57 3.06 -2.45
CA GLY A 213 -7.14 2.83 -2.21
C GLY A 213 -6.41 4.16 -2.27
N THR A 214 -5.74 4.54 -1.19
CA THR A 214 -5.11 5.88 -1.10
C THR A 214 -3.91 5.90 -0.18
N ARG A 215 -2.90 6.68 -0.55
CA ARG A 215 -1.77 7.03 0.31
C ARG A 215 -1.82 8.49 0.78
N VAL A 216 -2.79 9.27 0.31
CA VAL A 216 -3.00 10.67 0.71
C VAL A 216 -3.04 10.88 2.22
N PRO A 217 -3.69 10.05 3.08
CA PRO A 217 -3.64 10.29 4.52
C PRO A 217 -2.22 10.30 5.10
N ILE A 218 -1.25 9.69 4.41
CA ILE A 218 0.17 9.61 4.81
C ILE A 218 0.99 10.69 4.10
N PHE A 219 0.86 10.80 2.78
CA PHE A 219 1.63 11.78 2.00
C PHE A 219 1.14 13.23 2.17
N LEU A 220 -0.14 13.40 2.47
CA LEU A 220 -0.83 14.69 2.45
C LEU A 220 -2.00 14.68 3.46
N PRO A 221 -1.73 14.52 4.77
CA PRO A 221 -2.79 14.46 5.78
C PRO A 221 -3.69 15.70 5.80
N GLN A 222 -3.19 16.85 5.32
CA GLN A 222 -3.94 18.10 5.16
C GLN A 222 -5.17 17.95 4.24
N ARG A 223 -5.15 16.98 3.31
CA ARG A 223 -6.28 16.72 2.40
C ARG A 223 -7.49 16.11 3.10
N ILE A 224 -7.28 15.52 4.28
CA ILE A 224 -8.32 14.86 5.07
C ILE A 224 -9.09 15.91 5.89
N THR A 225 -9.84 16.78 5.22
CA THR A 225 -10.59 17.87 5.87
C THR A 225 -11.93 17.38 6.42
N PRO A 226 -12.57 18.13 7.35
CA PRO A 226 -13.93 17.84 7.79
C PRO A 226 -14.93 17.74 6.63
N GLU A 227 -14.81 18.61 5.63
CA GLU A 227 -15.71 18.66 4.46
C GLU A 227 -15.57 17.40 3.58
N LEU A 228 -14.33 16.96 3.33
CA LEU A 228 -14.07 15.70 2.64
C LEU A 228 -14.72 14.54 3.39
N CYS A 229 -14.46 14.42 4.69
CA CYS A 229 -14.97 13.30 5.48
C CYS A 229 -16.51 13.31 5.55
N ALA A 230 -17.13 14.48 5.69
CA ALA A 230 -18.59 14.63 5.65
C ALA A 230 -19.18 14.26 4.30
N MET A 231 -18.51 14.59 3.19
CA MET A 231 -18.92 14.15 1.84
C MET A 231 -18.83 12.63 1.70
N LEU A 232 -17.69 12.03 2.08
CA LEU A 232 -17.47 10.58 1.99
C LEU A 232 -18.50 9.78 2.80
N GLN A 233 -18.90 10.29 3.98
CA GLN A 233 -19.89 9.65 4.85
C GLN A 233 -21.25 9.44 4.17
N LYS A 234 -21.64 10.28 3.20
CA LYS A 234 -22.90 10.15 2.46
C LYS A 234 -22.98 8.86 1.62
N TYR A 235 -21.82 8.26 1.31
CA TYR A 235 -21.70 7.14 0.37
C TYR A 235 -21.41 5.80 1.07
N HIS A 236 -21.79 5.66 2.35
CA HIS A 236 -21.69 4.40 3.08
C HIS A 236 -22.52 3.26 2.45
N PRO A 237 -22.08 1.99 2.58
CA PRO A 237 -20.85 1.51 3.23
C PRO A 237 -19.60 1.77 2.37
N LEU A 238 -18.72 2.67 2.83
CA LEU A 238 -17.49 3.06 2.13
C LEU A 238 -16.29 2.64 2.98
N TRP A 239 -15.37 1.89 2.38
CA TRP A 239 -14.15 1.45 3.03
C TRP A 239 -12.94 2.16 2.45
N MET A 240 -11.85 2.22 3.21
CA MET A 240 -10.62 2.83 2.72
C MET A 240 -9.40 2.00 3.11
N SER A 241 -8.58 1.67 2.12
CA SER A 241 -7.28 1.04 2.31
C SER A 241 -6.20 2.11 2.22
N VAL A 242 -5.50 2.35 3.34
CA VAL A 242 -4.37 3.27 3.42
C VAL A 242 -3.05 2.54 3.23
N HIS A 243 -2.04 3.24 2.73
CA HIS A 243 -0.71 2.67 2.49
C HIS A 243 0.35 3.29 3.40
N VAL A 244 0.83 2.52 4.36
CA VAL A 244 1.84 2.91 5.37
C VAL A 244 2.86 1.80 5.42
N ASN A 245 4.15 2.12 5.35
CA ASN A 245 5.21 1.10 5.36
C ASN A 245 6.17 1.19 6.54
N HIS A 246 6.26 2.33 7.21
CA HIS A 246 7.16 2.52 8.34
C HIS A 246 6.47 3.26 9.50
N PRO A 247 6.73 2.94 10.78
CA PRO A 247 6.06 3.60 11.92
C PRO A 247 6.29 5.12 11.98
N ARG A 248 7.38 5.62 11.37
CA ARG A 248 7.67 7.07 11.25
C ARG A 248 6.71 7.82 10.33
N GLU A 249 6.02 7.13 9.44
CA GLU A 249 5.00 7.73 8.57
C GLU A 249 3.75 8.11 9.38
N LEU A 250 3.53 7.51 10.54
CA LEU A 250 2.41 7.80 11.42
C LEU A 250 2.76 8.96 12.36
N THR A 251 2.69 10.17 11.81
CA THR A 251 2.82 11.45 12.54
C THR A 251 1.54 11.80 13.30
N THR A 252 1.59 12.88 14.09
CA THR A 252 0.40 13.44 14.74
C THR A 252 -0.68 13.89 13.74
N GLU A 253 -0.27 14.44 12.60
CA GLU A 253 -1.14 14.93 11.53
C GLU A 253 -1.82 13.76 10.81
N VAL A 254 -1.04 12.71 10.51
CA VAL A 254 -1.56 11.48 9.90
C VAL A 254 -2.54 10.79 10.85
N ARG A 255 -2.19 10.67 12.14
CA ARG A 255 -3.12 10.15 13.16
C ARG A 255 -4.42 10.94 13.21
N ALA A 256 -4.35 12.27 13.24
CA ALA A 256 -5.55 13.11 13.27
C ALA A 256 -6.43 12.92 12.01
N GLY A 257 -5.82 12.79 10.83
CA GLY A 257 -6.53 12.48 9.58
C GLY A 257 -7.21 11.11 9.61
N LEU A 258 -6.50 10.07 10.03
CA LEU A 258 -7.03 8.70 10.16
C LEU A 258 -8.15 8.62 11.20
N GLU A 259 -7.99 9.28 12.36
CA GLU A 259 -9.03 9.36 13.38
C GLU A 259 -10.28 10.08 12.86
N ARG A 260 -10.11 11.14 12.06
CA ARG A 260 -11.23 11.86 11.43
C ARG A 260 -12.00 10.95 10.48
N LEU A 261 -11.32 10.20 9.61
CA LEU A 261 -11.95 9.23 8.71
C LEU A 261 -12.73 8.16 9.49
N ALA A 262 -12.10 7.56 10.51
CA ALA A 262 -12.73 6.56 11.36
C ALA A 262 -13.95 7.11 12.13
N ASN A 263 -13.89 8.36 12.62
CA ASN A 263 -15.00 9.02 13.30
C ASN A 263 -16.20 9.29 12.38
N HIS A 264 -15.98 9.40 11.06
CA HIS A 264 -17.05 9.49 10.06
C HIS A 264 -17.56 8.09 9.62
N GLY A 265 -17.18 7.04 10.34
CA GLY A 265 -17.67 5.69 10.15
C GLY A 265 -17.02 4.91 9.02
N ILE A 266 -15.91 5.39 8.45
CA ILE A 266 -15.18 4.69 7.37
C ILE A 266 -14.28 3.62 7.99
N PRO A 267 -14.49 2.32 7.70
CA PRO A 267 -13.56 1.28 8.12
C PRO A 267 -12.24 1.41 7.38
N LEU A 268 -11.13 1.40 8.12
CA LEU A 268 -9.78 1.61 7.59
C LEU A 268 -8.98 0.30 7.62
N GLY A 269 -8.44 -0.08 6.47
CA GLY A 269 -7.45 -1.13 6.31
C GLY A 269 -6.08 -0.55 5.97
N ASN A 270 -4.98 -1.20 6.37
CA ASN A 270 -3.63 -0.86 5.90
C ASN A 270 -3.09 -1.92 4.94
N GLN A 271 -2.55 -1.46 3.82
CA GLN A 271 -1.78 -2.25 2.88
C GLN A 271 -0.31 -1.82 2.98
N SER A 272 0.50 -2.64 3.64
CA SER A 272 1.95 -2.51 3.65
C SER A 272 2.55 -3.32 2.50
N VAL A 273 3.72 -2.94 2.02
CA VAL A 273 4.58 -3.73 1.13
C VAL A 273 5.85 -4.05 1.91
N LEU A 274 6.28 -5.31 1.88
CA LEU A 274 7.52 -5.76 2.49
C LEU A 274 8.70 -5.28 1.64
N LEU A 275 9.47 -4.35 2.18
CA LEU A 275 10.52 -3.63 1.49
C LEU A 275 11.86 -3.75 2.23
N ALA A 276 12.90 -4.13 1.48
CA ALA A 276 14.25 -4.31 1.99
C ALA A 276 14.88 -2.99 2.47
N GLY A 277 15.36 -2.98 3.71
CA GLY A 277 15.90 -1.79 4.38
C GLY A 277 14.83 -0.77 4.78
N VAL A 278 13.55 -1.15 4.78
CA VAL A 278 12.46 -0.27 5.23
C VAL A 278 11.69 -0.93 6.37
N ASN A 279 11.06 -2.08 6.12
CA ASN A 279 10.20 -2.74 7.10
C ASN A 279 10.36 -4.26 7.13
N ASP A 280 11.43 -4.77 6.54
CA ASP A 280 11.90 -6.15 6.59
C ASP A 280 12.53 -6.53 7.94
N ASN A 281 11.96 -6.00 9.03
CA ASN A 281 12.38 -6.21 10.41
C ASN A 281 11.14 -6.41 11.30
N LEU A 282 11.16 -7.46 12.14
CA LEU A 282 10.03 -7.82 13.00
C LEU A 282 9.64 -6.71 13.98
N GLU A 283 10.59 -6.06 14.64
CA GLU A 283 10.30 -5.01 15.62
C GLU A 283 9.75 -3.73 14.96
N THR A 284 10.31 -3.35 13.80
CA THR A 284 9.78 -2.26 12.98
C THR A 284 8.33 -2.53 12.56
N MET A 285 8.07 -3.74 12.06
CA MET A 285 6.73 -4.16 11.64
C MET A 285 5.76 -4.18 12.83
N LYS A 286 6.14 -4.78 13.96
CA LYS A 286 5.33 -4.82 15.18
C LYS A 286 4.97 -3.43 15.66
N THR A 287 5.92 -2.51 15.67
CA THR A 287 5.71 -1.10 16.03
C THR A 287 4.74 -0.41 15.06
N LEU A 288 4.91 -0.60 13.75
CA LEU A 288 3.99 -0.09 12.73
C LEU A 288 2.56 -0.57 12.99
N LEU A 289 2.37 -1.88 13.13
CA LEU A 289 1.07 -2.51 13.28
C LEU A 289 0.35 -2.04 14.55
N HIS A 290 1.08 -1.82 15.66
CA HIS A 290 0.53 -1.27 16.89
C HIS A 290 0.08 0.18 16.71
N LYS A 291 0.91 1.02 16.09
CA LYS A 291 0.53 2.41 15.81
C LYS A 291 -0.68 2.50 14.87
N LEU A 292 -0.80 1.61 13.89
CA LEU A 292 -1.98 1.52 13.02
C LEU A 292 -3.25 1.24 13.82
N LEU A 293 -3.22 0.26 14.72
CA LEU A 293 -4.36 -0.06 15.59
C LEU A 293 -4.74 1.11 16.50
N MET A 294 -3.77 1.85 17.05
CA MET A 294 -4.03 3.07 17.82
C MET A 294 -4.77 4.14 16.99
N CYS A 295 -4.64 4.12 15.67
CA CYS A 295 -5.37 5.00 14.75
C CYS A 295 -6.70 4.39 14.24
N ARG A 296 -7.14 3.24 14.77
CA ARG A 296 -8.27 2.43 14.26
C ARG A 296 -8.11 1.99 12.80
N VAL A 297 -6.88 1.77 12.38
CA VAL A 297 -6.56 1.18 11.07
C VAL A 297 -6.20 -0.29 11.29
N ARG A 298 -6.96 -1.20 10.69
CA ARG A 298 -6.68 -2.63 10.74
C ARG A 298 -5.57 -2.99 9.74
N PRO A 299 -4.45 -3.58 10.15
CA PRO A 299 -3.52 -4.20 9.21
C PRO A 299 -4.25 -5.24 8.35
N TYR A 300 -4.34 -4.97 7.05
CA TYR A 300 -5.10 -5.78 6.11
C TYR A 300 -4.16 -6.72 5.37
N TYR A 301 -3.23 -6.15 4.60
CA TYR A 301 -2.24 -6.91 3.83
C TYR A 301 -0.82 -6.46 4.13
N LEU A 302 0.08 -7.44 4.17
CA LEU A 302 1.50 -7.25 3.90
C LEU A 302 1.76 -7.87 2.53
N TYR A 303 2.00 -7.06 1.52
CA TYR A 303 2.36 -7.53 0.19
C TYR A 303 3.84 -7.90 0.14
N GLN A 304 4.17 -9.03 -0.47
CA GLN A 304 5.48 -9.19 -1.08
C GLN A 304 5.66 -8.08 -2.11
N CYS A 305 6.84 -7.45 -2.16
CA CYS A 305 7.12 -6.45 -3.20
C CYS A 305 7.05 -7.12 -4.57
N ASP A 306 6.17 -6.60 -5.43
CA ASP A 306 5.94 -7.12 -6.78
C ASP A 306 7.20 -7.02 -7.65
N LEU A 307 7.20 -7.81 -8.72
CA LEU A 307 8.29 -7.94 -9.68
C LEU A 307 8.31 -6.77 -10.67
N ILE A 308 8.33 -5.54 -10.16
CA ILE A 308 8.27 -4.32 -10.98
C ILE A 308 9.66 -3.98 -11.49
N THR A 309 9.77 -3.57 -12.74
CA THR A 309 11.02 -3.03 -13.30
C THR A 309 11.60 -1.93 -12.42
N GLY A 310 12.85 -2.12 -11.97
CA GLY A 310 13.59 -1.15 -11.16
C GLY A 310 13.34 -1.23 -9.65
N SER A 311 12.43 -2.09 -9.15
CA SER A 311 12.21 -2.23 -7.70
C SER A 311 12.98 -3.39 -7.05
N SER A 312 13.80 -4.12 -7.82
CA SER A 312 14.48 -5.34 -7.36
C SER A 312 15.32 -5.14 -6.09
N HIS A 313 15.98 -3.99 -5.95
CA HIS A 313 16.76 -3.59 -4.78
C HIS A 313 15.92 -3.34 -3.50
N LEU A 314 14.59 -3.22 -3.63
CA LEU A 314 13.64 -3.11 -2.53
C LEU A 314 12.92 -4.44 -2.23
N ARG A 315 13.13 -5.50 -3.02
CA ARG A 315 12.48 -6.79 -2.80
C ARG A 315 13.15 -7.54 -1.65
N ALA A 316 12.44 -7.69 -0.53
CA ALA A 316 12.81 -8.65 0.51
C ALA A 316 12.48 -10.09 0.09
N SER A 317 13.09 -11.10 0.73
CA SER A 317 12.78 -12.50 0.45
C SER A 317 11.42 -12.90 1.01
N VAL A 318 10.75 -13.87 0.35
CA VAL A 318 9.49 -14.44 0.85
C VAL A 318 9.68 -15.07 2.23
N ALA A 319 10.84 -15.70 2.47
CA ALA A 319 11.21 -16.25 3.78
C ALA A 319 11.17 -15.18 4.89
N LYS A 320 11.62 -13.95 4.61
CA LYS A 320 11.53 -12.84 5.56
C LYS A 320 10.08 -12.46 5.88
N GLY A 321 9.19 -12.49 4.89
CA GLY A 321 7.76 -12.29 5.12
C GLY A 321 7.15 -13.36 6.02
N ILE A 322 7.50 -14.64 5.80
CA ILE A 322 7.07 -15.76 6.65
C ILE A 322 7.59 -15.59 8.08
N GLU A 323 8.88 -15.27 8.25
CA GLU A 323 9.51 -14.99 9.55
C GLU A 323 8.77 -13.88 10.31
N ILE A 324 8.40 -12.79 9.63
CA ILE A 324 7.65 -11.69 10.22
C ILE A 324 6.26 -12.16 10.68
N ILE A 325 5.52 -12.89 9.85
CA ILE A 325 4.18 -13.37 10.24
C ILE A 325 4.27 -14.35 11.42
N GLU A 326 5.26 -15.25 11.43
CA GLU A 326 5.51 -16.15 12.56
C GLU A 326 5.79 -15.36 13.84
N GLY A 327 6.67 -14.36 13.79
CA GLY A 327 7.00 -13.51 14.94
C GLY A 327 5.88 -12.58 15.40
N LEU A 328 4.79 -12.44 14.62
CA LEU A 328 3.61 -11.64 14.99
C LEU A 328 2.49 -12.52 15.55
N ARG A 329 2.18 -13.65 14.90
CA ARG A 329 1.07 -14.52 15.29
C ARG A 329 1.34 -15.13 16.66
N GLY A 330 0.41 -14.95 17.61
CA GLY A 330 0.57 -15.40 19.00
C GLY A 330 1.38 -14.45 19.88
N HIS A 331 2.31 -13.67 19.30
CA HIS A 331 3.14 -12.70 20.02
C HIS A 331 2.53 -11.29 20.11
N THR A 332 1.38 -11.08 19.45
CA THR A 332 0.57 -9.87 19.57
C THR A 332 -0.91 -10.13 19.32
N THR A 333 -1.76 -9.11 19.45
CA THR A 333 -3.20 -9.22 19.21
C THR A 333 -3.48 -9.66 17.77
N GLY A 334 -4.45 -10.57 17.59
CA GLY A 334 -4.83 -11.07 16.27
C GLY A 334 -5.29 -9.98 15.30
N TYR A 335 -5.81 -8.86 15.81
CA TYR A 335 -6.15 -7.67 15.01
C TYR A 335 -4.95 -7.02 14.33
N ALA A 336 -3.75 -7.17 14.89
CA ALA A 336 -2.54 -6.55 14.36
C ALA A 336 -1.86 -7.40 13.28
N VAL A 337 -2.22 -8.68 13.13
CA VAL A 337 -1.53 -9.60 12.22
C VAL A 337 -2.16 -9.50 10.83
N PRO A 338 -1.49 -8.89 9.83
CA PRO A 338 -2.02 -8.81 8.47
C PRO A 338 -1.97 -10.18 7.79
N GLN A 339 -2.64 -10.30 6.65
CA GLN A 339 -2.42 -11.43 5.75
C GLN A 339 -1.17 -11.13 4.90
N PHE A 340 -0.12 -11.94 5.01
CA PHE A 340 1.00 -11.85 4.08
C PHE A 340 0.59 -12.48 2.75
N VAL A 341 0.72 -11.74 1.65
CA VAL A 341 0.26 -12.16 0.34
C VAL A 341 1.30 -11.91 -0.73
N ILE A 342 1.33 -12.79 -1.73
CA ILE A 342 1.99 -12.57 -3.00
C ILE A 342 0.89 -12.32 -4.03
N ASP A 343 0.91 -11.20 -4.75
CA ASP A 343 0.05 -11.06 -5.94
C ASP A 343 0.71 -11.91 -7.04
N ALA A 344 0.08 -13.04 -7.37
CA ALA A 344 0.67 -14.03 -8.25
C ALA A 344 0.92 -13.40 -9.64
N PRO A 345 2.15 -13.53 -10.18
CA PRO A 345 2.53 -12.94 -11.45
C PRO A 345 1.55 -13.27 -12.59
N GLY A 346 1.34 -12.32 -13.50
CA GLY A 346 0.42 -12.49 -14.64
C GLY A 346 -1.06 -12.35 -14.27
N GLY A 347 -1.37 -11.90 -13.05
CA GLY A 347 -2.75 -11.64 -12.62
C GLY A 347 -3.45 -12.84 -11.96
N GLY A 348 -2.71 -13.83 -11.46
CA GLY A 348 -3.28 -14.94 -10.69
C GLY A 348 -3.91 -14.52 -9.35
N GLY A 349 -3.62 -13.29 -8.91
CA GLY A 349 -4.23 -12.67 -7.75
C GLY A 349 -3.49 -12.95 -6.44
N LYS A 350 -4.00 -12.35 -5.37
CA LYS A 350 -3.42 -12.33 -4.02
C LYS A 350 -3.52 -13.71 -3.37
N VAL A 351 -2.40 -14.42 -3.29
CA VAL A 351 -2.28 -15.73 -2.64
C VAL A 351 -1.71 -15.55 -1.24
N PRO A 352 -2.40 -16.01 -0.19
CA PRO A 352 -1.90 -15.90 1.18
C PRO A 352 -0.79 -16.89 1.46
N ILE A 353 0.26 -16.39 2.11
CA ILE A 353 1.41 -17.16 2.56
C ILE A 353 1.41 -17.13 4.08
N ASN A 354 1.29 -18.30 4.69
CA ASN A 354 1.33 -18.47 6.14
C ASN A 354 2.55 -19.30 6.53
N PRO A 355 3.06 -19.14 7.75
CA PRO A 355 3.93 -20.14 8.33
C PRO A 355 3.26 -21.51 8.41
N GLY A 356 4.06 -22.58 8.36
CA GLY A 356 3.57 -23.95 8.42
C GLY A 356 3.10 -24.31 9.83
N TYR A 357 1.82 -24.06 10.13
CA TYR A 357 1.20 -24.43 11.41
C TYR A 357 0.59 -25.84 11.38
N VAL A 358 0.12 -26.30 10.22
CA VAL A 358 -0.35 -27.69 10.04
C VAL A 358 0.85 -28.58 9.77
N LEU A 359 1.05 -29.58 10.63
CA LEU A 359 2.17 -30.52 10.55
C LEU A 359 1.77 -31.82 9.86
N TYR A 360 0.53 -32.26 10.11
CA TYR A 360 -0.01 -33.50 9.58
C TYR A 360 -1.55 -33.41 9.58
N HIS A 361 -2.20 -34.12 8.67
CA HIS A 361 -3.64 -34.32 8.68
C HIS A 361 -4.00 -35.66 8.04
N ASP A 362 -5.05 -36.29 8.54
CA ASP A 362 -5.73 -37.45 7.96
C ASP A 362 -7.25 -37.33 8.13
N ASN A 363 -8.00 -38.42 7.96
CA ASN A 363 -9.46 -38.43 8.09
C ASN A 363 -9.95 -38.48 9.54
N GLU A 364 -9.05 -38.68 10.50
CA GLU A 364 -9.36 -38.82 11.93
C GLU A 364 -8.93 -37.59 12.73
N LYS A 365 -7.87 -36.89 12.31
CA LYS A 365 -7.31 -35.75 13.03
C LYS A 365 -6.45 -34.82 12.17
N ILE A 366 -6.23 -33.64 12.72
CA ILE A 366 -5.20 -32.69 12.30
C ILE A 366 -4.20 -32.47 13.44
N VAL A 367 -2.91 -32.44 13.11
CA VAL A 367 -1.82 -32.13 14.02
C VAL A 367 -1.27 -30.76 13.68
N ILE A 368 -1.27 -29.87 14.67
CA ILE A 368 -0.87 -28.47 14.51
C ILE A 368 0.22 -28.10 15.52
N ARG A 369 1.05 -27.12 15.17
CA ARG A 369 1.89 -26.40 16.14
C ARG A 369 1.34 -25.00 16.40
N ASN A 370 1.50 -24.52 17.63
CA ASN A 370 1.27 -23.11 17.96
C ASN A 370 2.55 -22.27 17.81
N TYR A 371 2.47 -20.99 18.18
CA TYR A 371 3.58 -20.03 18.15
C TYR A 371 4.70 -20.35 19.17
N GLU A 372 4.43 -21.16 20.19
CA GLU A 372 5.41 -21.64 21.18
C GLU A 372 6.11 -22.93 20.72
N GLY A 373 5.74 -23.46 19.55
CA GLY A 373 6.22 -24.76 19.06
C GLY A 373 5.58 -25.96 19.76
N GLN A 374 4.57 -25.75 20.61
CA GLN A 374 3.80 -26.84 21.22
C GLN A 374 2.92 -27.51 20.16
N ILE A 375 2.87 -28.84 20.22
CA ILE A 375 2.11 -29.67 19.27
C ILE A 375 0.78 -30.05 19.90
N PHE A 376 -0.30 -29.93 19.12
CA PHE A 376 -1.65 -30.29 19.51
C PHE A 376 -2.26 -31.18 18.44
N GLU A 377 -3.11 -32.12 18.87
CA GLU A 377 -3.97 -32.89 17.99
C GLU A 377 -5.41 -32.39 18.15
N TYR A 378 -6.12 -32.24 17.04
CA TYR A 378 -7.53 -31.89 17.01
C TYR A 378 -8.29 -32.94 16.17
N PRO A 379 -9.36 -33.57 16.72
CA PRO A 379 -10.06 -34.63 16.02
C PRO A 379 -10.88 -34.09 14.85
N GLU A 380 -10.84 -34.80 13.72
CA GLU A 380 -11.77 -34.60 12.61
C GLU A 380 -13.12 -35.27 12.93
N THR A 381 -14.21 -34.67 12.46
CA THR A 381 -15.52 -35.30 12.57
C THR A 381 -15.70 -36.24 11.38
N GLY A 382 -15.29 -37.51 11.54
CA GLY A 382 -15.24 -38.55 10.50
C GLY A 382 -16.59 -39.01 9.92
N GLY A 383 -17.40 -38.08 9.40
CA GLY A 383 -18.75 -38.37 8.89
C GLY A 383 -19.12 -37.70 7.58
N ASP A 384 -18.36 -36.73 7.09
CA ASP A 384 -18.71 -36.04 5.84
C ASP A 384 -17.75 -36.39 4.71
N GLN A 385 -18.07 -37.45 3.97
CA GLN A 385 -17.34 -37.87 2.76
C GLN A 385 -17.40 -36.81 1.64
N SER A 386 -18.18 -35.74 1.79
CA SER A 386 -18.19 -34.61 0.84
C SER A 386 -17.05 -33.61 1.09
N VAL A 387 -16.42 -33.62 2.26
CA VAL A 387 -15.28 -32.77 2.58
C VAL A 387 -14.01 -33.51 2.21
N GLN A 388 -13.63 -33.43 0.94
CA GLN A 388 -12.27 -33.76 0.54
C GLN A 388 -11.39 -32.57 0.92
N PHE A 389 -10.49 -32.75 1.89
CA PHE A 389 -9.32 -31.86 1.98
C PHE A 389 -8.71 -31.84 0.58
N ALA A 390 -8.45 -30.64 0.05
CA ALA A 390 -7.87 -30.50 -1.28
C ALA A 390 -6.70 -31.50 -1.36
N PRO A 391 -6.71 -32.45 -2.31
CA PRO A 391 -5.56 -33.33 -2.46
C PRO A 391 -4.35 -32.41 -2.54
N GLN A 392 -3.26 -32.76 -1.83
CA GLN A 392 -1.97 -32.16 -2.16
C GLN A 392 -1.85 -32.35 -3.67
N ARG A 393 -2.10 -31.29 -4.45
CA ARG A 393 -2.00 -31.37 -5.91
C ARG A 393 -0.60 -31.89 -6.11
N GLU A 394 -0.49 -33.06 -6.74
CA GLU A 394 0.80 -33.55 -7.20
C GLU A 394 1.38 -32.39 -8.00
N TYR A 395 2.39 -31.74 -7.43
CA TYR A 395 3.11 -30.67 -8.10
C TYR A 395 3.77 -31.38 -9.28
N HIS A 396 3.23 -31.20 -10.48
CA HIS A 396 3.91 -31.63 -11.67
C HIS A 396 5.17 -30.78 -11.80
N ASP A 397 6.34 -31.42 -11.76
CA ASP A 397 7.69 -30.83 -11.86
C ASP A 397 7.90 -29.95 -13.10
N GLU A 398 6.95 -29.94 -14.05
CA GLU A 398 7.01 -29.17 -15.30
C GLU A 398 7.12 -27.64 -15.08
N TYR A 399 6.77 -27.11 -13.90
CA TYR A 399 6.89 -25.68 -13.59
C TYR A 399 8.21 -25.28 -12.90
N LEU A 400 9.10 -26.22 -12.59
CA LEU A 400 10.40 -25.93 -11.94
C LEU A 400 11.57 -25.83 -12.93
N TYR A 401 11.36 -26.21 -14.21
CA TYR A 401 12.41 -26.28 -15.22
C TYR A 401 12.00 -25.74 -16.61
N SER A 402 11.21 -24.66 -16.67
CA SER A 402 10.95 -23.94 -17.93
C SER A 402 11.59 -22.55 -17.95
#